data_AF-J9FWC3-F1
#
_entry.id   AF-J9FWC3-F1
#
_cell.length_a   1.000
_cell.length_b   1.000
_cell.length_c   1.000
_cell.angle_alpha   90.00
_cell.angle_beta   90.00
_cell.angle_gamma   90.00
#
_symmetry.space_group_name_H-M   'P 1'
#
loop_
_entity.id
_entity.type
_entity.pdbx_description
1 polymer ?
#
loop_
_entity_poly.entity_id
_entity_poly.type
_entity_poly.pdbx_seq_one_letter_code
_entity_poly.pdbx_strand_id
1 'polypeptide(L)'
;VQTIGEGYALQKQDIFCKQSYHHEVPQDAEFLTRSYFRYFEGREFTEIRTYLILTQEVQHSQFVQYDPKTWLDFHSKVSKVSDILKEKNIKHRKLTKDEVNEYCHRFMAFQFRHGPFSMTNIKASDEYLKIGDRVIRSYPLVDIDEINLPSQVKPYTQM
;
A
#
# COMPACT_ATOMS: atom_id res chain seq x y z
N VAL A 1 22.75 -6.42 -18.54
CA VAL A 1 21.57 -6.50 -19.44
C VAL A 1 21.62 -7.73 -20.33
N GLN A 2 22.79 -8.19 -20.80
CA GLN A 2 22.95 -9.41 -21.60
C GLN A 2 22.50 -10.73 -20.93
N THR A 3 22.36 -10.80 -19.60
CA THR A 3 22.23 -12.07 -18.87
C THR A 3 20.80 -12.62 -18.73
N ILE A 4 19.77 -11.79 -18.91
CA ILE A 4 18.37 -12.19 -18.65
C ILE A 4 17.69 -12.70 -19.93
N GLY A 5 18.12 -12.24 -21.10
CA GLY A 5 17.56 -12.60 -22.41
C GLY A 5 16.44 -11.65 -22.85
N GLU A 6 15.95 -11.84 -24.08
CA GLU A 6 14.88 -11.05 -24.69
C GLU A 6 13.52 -11.34 -24.03
N GLY A 7 12.58 -10.39 -24.12
CA GLY A 7 11.23 -10.53 -23.57
C GLY A 7 11.13 -10.39 -22.04
N TYR A 8 12.18 -9.89 -21.38
CA TYR A 8 12.18 -9.63 -19.94
C TYR A 8 12.69 -8.22 -19.64
N ALA A 9 12.03 -7.53 -18.71
CA ALA A 9 12.45 -6.24 -18.17
C ALA A 9 12.93 -6.41 -16.73
N LEU A 10 14.10 -5.86 -16.43
CA LEU A 10 14.62 -5.75 -15.07
C LEU A 10 14.59 -4.27 -14.65
N GLN A 11 13.83 -3.97 -13.61
CA GLN A 11 13.68 -2.62 -13.07
C GLN A 11 14.17 -2.57 -11.63
N LYS A 12 15.01 -1.58 -11.32
CA LYS A 12 15.34 -1.19 -9.94
C LYS A 12 14.42 -0.05 -9.54
N GLN A 13 13.70 -0.21 -8.43
CA GLN A 13 12.87 0.83 -7.86
C GLN A 13 13.27 1.05 -6.40
N ASP A 14 13.58 2.30 -6.06
CA ASP A 14 13.84 2.70 -4.68
C ASP A 14 12.66 3.49 -4.15
N ILE A 15 12.13 3.06 -3.01
CA ILE A 15 11.01 3.70 -2.32
C ILE A 15 11.55 4.33 -1.05
N PHE A 16 11.38 5.65 -0.96
CA PHE A 16 11.66 6.46 0.22
C PHE A 16 10.34 6.77 0.89
N CYS A 17 10.09 6.19 2.06
CA CYS A 17 8.82 6.36 2.77
C CYS A 17 9.05 6.84 4.19
N LYS A 18 8.36 7.92 4.59
CA LYS A 18 8.30 8.33 6.00
C LYS A 18 7.44 7.35 6.78
N GLN A 19 8.07 6.65 7.71
CA GLN A 19 7.44 5.73 8.64
C GLN A 19 7.40 6.35 10.04
N SER A 20 6.54 5.79 10.90
CA SER A 20 6.52 6.07 12.33
C SER A 20 7.03 4.83 13.08
N TYR A 21 7.96 5.03 14.01
CA TYR A 21 8.51 3.95 14.81
C TYR A 21 7.43 3.34 15.70
N HIS A 22 7.29 2.01 15.62
CA HIS A 22 6.45 1.21 16.49
C HIS A 22 7.20 -0.06 16.86
N HIS A 23 7.14 -0.44 18.14
CA HIS A 23 7.71 -1.70 18.61
C HIS A 23 6.69 -2.44 19.47
N GLU A 24 6.36 -3.68 19.10
CA GLU A 24 5.52 -4.54 19.93
C GLU A 24 6.32 -4.96 21.16
N VAL A 25 5.96 -4.41 22.33
CA VAL A 25 6.62 -4.75 23.59
C VAL A 25 5.86 -5.91 24.26
N PRO A 26 6.52 -7.05 24.53
CA PRO A 26 5.91 -8.16 25.26
C PRO A 26 5.35 -7.71 26.61
N GLN A 27 4.25 -8.33 27.05
CA GLN A 27 3.57 -7.94 28.30
C GLN A 27 4.42 -8.18 29.55
N ASP A 28 5.32 -9.17 29.48
CA ASP A 28 6.28 -9.56 30.52
C ASP A 28 7.57 -8.74 30.49
N ALA A 29 7.73 -7.79 29.57
CA ALA A 29 8.92 -6.96 29.48
C ALA A 29 9.08 -6.06 30.72
N GLU A 30 10.32 -5.97 31.20
CA GLU A 30 10.69 -5.11 32.32
C GLU A 30 10.33 -3.63 32.08
N PHE A 31 10.09 -2.90 33.16
CA PHE A 31 9.67 -1.50 33.11
C PHE A 31 10.63 -0.60 32.32
N LEU A 32 11.96 -0.81 32.45
CA LEU A 32 12.96 -0.02 31.74
C LEU A 32 12.89 -0.27 30.22
N THR A 33 12.74 -1.52 29.81
CA THR A 33 12.57 -1.90 28.40
C THR A 33 11.29 -1.26 27.81
N ARG A 34 10.18 -1.32 28.56
CA ARG A 34 8.92 -0.67 28.16
C ARG A 34 9.07 0.85 28.04
N SER A 35 9.72 1.48 29.00
CA SER A 35 9.95 2.93 29.01
C SER A 35 10.87 3.36 27.86
N TYR A 36 11.89 2.55 27.56
CA TYR A 36 12.79 2.77 26.44
C TYR A 36 12.04 2.78 25.09
N PHE A 37 11.27 1.73 24.78
CA PHE A 37 10.53 1.70 23.51
C PHE A 37 9.46 2.77 23.42
N ARG A 38 8.75 3.02 24.53
CA ARG A 38 7.75 4.10 24.61
C ARG A 38 8.33 5.48 24.30
N TYR A 39 9.60 5.73 24.64
CA TYR A 39 10.26 7.01 24.35
C TYR A 39 10.52 7.25 22.86
N PHE A 40 10.66 6.17 22.07
CA PHE A 40 10.87 6.24 20.62
C PHE A 40 9.57 6.08 19.81
N GLU A 41 8.51 5.62 20.44
CA GLU A 41 7.20 5.42 19.84
C GLU A 41 6.71 6.65 19.05
N GLY A 42 6.23 6.41 17.83
CA GLY A 42 5.69 7.43 16.93
C GLY A 42 6.72 8.32 16.24
N ARG A 43 8.02 8.23 16.56
CA ARG A 43 9.04 9.06 15.91
C ARG A 43 9.14 8.78 14.42
N GLU A 44 9.19 9.84 13.63
CA GLU A 44 9.34 9.71 12.17
C GLU A 44 10.75 9.30 11.79
N PHE A 45 10.86 8.37 10.84
CA PHE A 45 12.10 8.04 10.17
C PHE A 45 11.86 7.78 8.69
N THR A 46 12.89 7.90 7.87
CA THR A 46 12.81 7.55 6.44
C THR A 46 13.28 6.12 6.25
N GLU A 47 12.37 5.25 5.84
CA GLU A 47 12.70 3.91 5.42
C GLU A 47 12.98 3.91 3.92
N ILE A 48 14.08 3.27 3.52
CA ILE A 48 14.48 3.10 2.12
C ILE A 48 14.35 1.62 1.78
N ARG A 49 13.47 1.29 0.83
CA ARG A 49 13.30 -0.07 0.32
C ARG A 49 13.61 -0.12 -1.17
N THR A 50 14.55 -0.97 -1.56
CA THR A 50 14.87 -1.23 -2.96
C THR A 50 14.19 -2.51 -3.41
N TYR A 51 13.37 -2.42 -4.45
CA TYR A 51 12.78 -3.55 -5.14
C TYR A 51 13.51 -3.76 -6.47
N LEU A 52 13.88 -5.01 -6.72
CA LEU A 52 14.35 -5.44 -8.02
C LEU A 52 13.24 -6.27 -8.67
N ILE A 53 12.64 -5.71 -9.71
CA ILE A 53 11.41 -6.21 -10.33
C ILE A 53 11.81 -6.83 -11.66
N LEU A 54 11.50 -8.12 -11.81
CA LEU A 54 11.63 -8.82 -13.07
C LEU A 54 10.23 -9.01 -13.65
N THR A 55 9.99 -8.42 -14.81
CA THR A 55 8.72 -8.52 -15.53
C THR A 55 8.95 -9.27 -16.83
N GLN A 56 8.08 -10.23 -17.14
CA GLN A 56 8.05 -10.91 -18.42
C GLN A 56 7.11 -10.16 -19.36
N GLU A 57 7.56 -9.88 -20.57
CA GLU A 57 6.71 -9.36 -21.63
C GLU A 57 5.74 -10.44 -22.08
N VAL A 58 4.45 -10.11 -22.09
CA VAL A 58 3.40 -11.00 -22.59
C VAL A 58 3.10 -10.59 -24.02
N GLN A 59 3.13 -11.53 -24.96
CA GLN A 59 2.67 -11.24 -26.32
C GLN A 59 1.17 -10.89 -26.28
N HIS A 60 0.84 -9.66 -26.63
CA HIS A 60 -0.53 -9.17 -26.73
C HIS A 60 -1.25 -9.81 -27.92
N SER A 61 -1.65 -11.08 -27.77
CA SER A 61 -2.73 -11.67 -28.56
C SER A 61 -4.03 -11.64 -27.73
N GLN A 62 -5.20 -11.75 -28.36
CA GLN A 62 -6.50 -11.61 -27.70
C GLN A 62 -6.73 -12.54 -26.49
N PHE A 63 -5.90 -13.56 -26.30
CA PHE A 63 -5.97 -14.48 -25.17
C PHE A 63 -4.58 -14.70 -24.57
N VAL A 64 -4.39 -14.30 -23.31
CA VAL A 64 -3.23 -14.69 -22.50
C VAL A 64 -3.52 -16.09 -21.95
N GLN A 65 -3.04 -17.12 -22.64
CA GLN A 65 -3.16 -18.49 -22.17
C GLN A 65 -2.00 -18.82 -21.21
N TYR A 66 -2.32 -19.39 -20.05
CA TYR A 66 -1.31 -19.90 -19.13
C TYR A 66 -0.52 -21.02 -19.78
N ASP A 67 0.80 -20.85 -19.91
CA ASP A 67 1.73 -21.92 -20.30
C ASP A 67 2.64 -22.28 -19.12
N PRO A 68 2.54 -23.49 -18.54
CA PRO A 68 3.39 -23.92 -17.44
C PRO A 68 4.88 -23.93 -17.79
N LYS A 69 5.25 -24.07 -19.08
CA LYS A 69 6.66 -23.97 -19.50
C LYS A 69 7.19 -22.55 -19.36
N THR A 70 6.44 -21.54 -19.81
CA THR A 70 6.81 -20.13 -19.63
C THR A 70 6.93 -19.76 -18.16
N TRP A 71 6.05 -20.30 -17.31
CA TRP A 71 6.11 -20.08 -15.86
C TRP A 71 7.39 -20.65 -15.22
N LEU A 72 7.79 -21.86 -15.62
CA LEU A 72 9.03 -22.47 -15.16
C LEU A 72 10.27 -21.72 -15.67
N ASP A 73 10.25 -21.23 -16.92
CA ASP A 73 11.34 -20.42 -17.47
C ASP A 73 11.47 -19.10 -16.68
N PHE A 74 10.36 -18.40 -16.40
CA PHE A 74 10.37 -17.20 -15.59
C PHE A 74 11.03 -17.43 -14.22
N HIS A 75 10.67 -18.51 -13.53
CA HIS A 75 11.32 -18.86 -12.27
C HIS A 75 12.81 -19.19 -12.41
N SER A 76 13.22 -19.83 -13.51
CA SER A 76 14.63 -20.04 -13.81
C SER A 76 15.37 -18.70 -13.97
N LYS A 77 14.77 -17.71 -14.63
CA LYS A 77 15.34 -16.36 -14.76
C LYS A 77 15.45 -15.65 -13.42
N VAL A 78 14.42 -15.72 -12.58
CA VAL A 78 14.47 -15.15 -11.21
C VAL A 78 15.62 -15.76 -10.40
N SER A 79 15.81 -17.08 -10.47
CA SER A 79 16.93 -17.76 -9.80
C SER A 79 18.28 -17.29 -10.32
N LYS A 80 18.45 -17.15 -11.65
CA LYS A 80 19.69 -16.61 -12.24
C LYS A 80 20.02 -15.21 -11.73
N VAL A 81 19.01 -14.33 -11.63
CA VAL A 81 19.20 -12.99 -11.06
C VAL A 81 19.62 -13.06 -9.59
N SER A 82 19.00 -13.94 -8.80
CA SER A 82 19.37 -14.18 -7.40
C SER A 82 20.82 -14.67 -7.26
N ASP A 83 21.25 -15.60 -8.11
CA ASP A 83 22.61 -16.14 -8.11
C ASP A 83 23.64 -15.06 -8.44
N ILE A 84 23.39 -14.24 -9.47
CA ILE A 84 24.26 -13.10 -9.83
C ILE A 84 24.40 -12.13 -8.65
N LEU A 85 23.30 -11.78 -7.97
CA LEU A 85 23.35 -10.91 -6.80
C LEU A 85 24.17 -11.54 -5.66
N LYS A 86 24.04 -12.85 -5.47
CA LYS A 86 24.78 -13.61 -4.46
C LYS A 86 26.28 -13.64 -4.76
N GLU A 87 26.66 -13.91 -6.02
CA GLU A 87 28.05 -13.88 -6.48
C GLU A 87 28.70 -12.50 -6.29
N LYS A 88 27.90 -11.43 -6.42
CA LYS A 88 28.33 -10.05 -6.18
C LYS A 88 28.27 -9.62 -4.71
N ASN A 89 27.99 -10.55 -3.78
CA ASN A 89 27.82 -10.28 -2.36
C ASN A 89 26.75 -9.21 -2.03
N ILE A 90 25.73 -9.09 -2.88
CA ILE A 90 24.60 -8.19 -2.67
C ILE A 90 23.54 -8.93 -1.85
N LYS A 91 23.29 -8.45 -0.63
CA LYS A 91 22.22 -8.95 0.23
C LYS A 91 20.87 -8.70 -0.45
N HIS A 92 20.10 -9.76 -0.65
CA HIS A 92 18.77 -9.70 -1.26
C HIS A 92 17.90 -10.81 -0.70
N ARG A 93 16.59 -10.69 -0.90
CA ARG A 93 15.60 -11.68 -0.50
C ARG A 93 14.53 -11.80 -1.58
N LYS A 94 14.20 -13.03 -1.97
CA LYS A 94 13.08 -13.29 -2.87
C LYS A 94 11.77 -13.12 -2.10
N LEU A 95 10.84 -12.36 -2.70
CA LEU A 95 9.51 -12.15 -2.13
C LEU A 95 8.61 -13.35 -2.38
N THR A 96 7.71 -13.64 -1.44
CA THR A 96 6.63 -14.62 -1.61
C THR A 96 5.53 -14.05 -2.51
N LYS A 97 4.59 -14.90 -2.94
CA LYS A 97 3.43 -14.47 -3.73
C LYS A 97 2.63 -13.36 -3.03
N ASP A 98 2.42 -13.51 -1.72
CA ASP A 98 1.64 -12.57 -0.94
C ASP A 98 2.35 -11.22 -0.80
N GLU A 99 3.66 -11.23 -0.59
CA GLU A 99 4.48 -10.02 -0.54
C GLU A 99 4.54 -9.30 -1.90
N VAL A 100 4.59 -10.04 -3.01
CA VAL A 100 4.51 -9.47 -4.36
C VAL A 100 3.15 -8.83 -4.59
N ASN A 101 2.07 -9.49 -4.17
CA ASN A 101 0.71 -8.97 -4.28
C ASN A 101 0.52 -7.70 -3.43
N GLU A 102 1.03 -7.70 -2.20
CA GLU A 102 1.03 -6.51 -1.34
C GLU A 102 1.81 -5.37 -1.99
N TYR A 103 2.99 -5.63 -2.55
CA TYR A 103 3.75 -4.62 -3.29
C TYR A 103 2.95 -4.03 -4.46
N CYS A 104 2.29 -4.86 -5.27
CA CYS A 104 1.45 -4.39 -6.39
C CYS A 104 0.32 -3.48 -5.89
N HIS A 105 -0.39 -3.86 -4.83
CA HIS A 105 -1.45 -3.05 -4.26
C HIS A 105 -0.93 -1.73 -3.67
N ARG A 106 0.18 -1.76 -2.93
CA ARG A 106 0.81 -0.55 -2.39
C ARG A 106 1.31 0.39 -3.47
N PHE A 107 1.83 -0.16 -4.57
CA PHE A 107 2.23 0.61 -5.75
C PHE A 107 1.03 1.29 -6.41
N MET A 108 -0.09 0.57 -6.59
CA MET A 108 -1.33 1.15 -7.13
C MET A 108 -1.96 2.21 -6.21
N ALA A 109 -1.96 1.99 -4.89
CA ALA A 109 -2.46 2.94 -3.90
C ALA A 109 -1.49 4.08 -3.59
N PHE A 110 -0.24 4.00 -4.10
CA PHE A 110 0.86 4.88 -3.74
C PHE A 110 1.06 5.02 -2.22
N GLN A 111 0.90 3.92 -1.47
CA GLN A 111 0.96 3.89 -0.01
C GLN A 111 1.90 2.80 0.50
N PHE A 112 3.12 3.20 0.87
CA PHE A 112 4.18 2.30 1.36
C PHE A 112 4.39 2.36 2.88
N ARG A 113 3.55 3.09 3.61
CA ARG A 113 3.56 3.07 5.07
C ARG A 113 3.19 1.70 5.63
N HIS A 114 3.80 1.33 6.75
CA HIS A 114 3.46 0.08 7.45
C HIS A 114 2.00 0.08 7.90
N GLY A 115 1.40 -1.11 7.92
CA GLY A 115 0.02 -1.31 8.34
C GLY A 115 -1.00 -1.29 7.20
N PRO A 116 -2.30 -1.20 7.54
CA PRO A 116 -3.39 -1.27 6.58
C PRO A 116 -3.42 -0.03 5.70
N PHE A 117 -3.83 -0.22 4.45
CA PHE A 117 -4.04 0.85 3.48
C PHE A 117 -5.36 0.65 2.73
N SER A 118 -5.92 1.74 2.21
CA SER A 118 -7.13 1.70 1.40
C SER A 118 -6.77 1.76 -0.08
N MET A 119 -7.46 0.96 -0.89
CA MET A 119 -7.45 1.06 -2.36
C MET A 119 -8.55 2.01 -2.88
N THR A 120 -9.40 2.53 -1.99
CA THR A 120 -10.46 3.48 -2.36
C THR A 120 -9.98 4.90 -2.19
N ASN A 121 -9.89 5.62 -3.30
CA ASN A 121 -9.57 7.05 -3.31
C ASN A 121 -10.82 7.89 -3.06
N ILE A 122 -10.60 9.08 -2.53
CA ILE A 122 -11.63 10.12 -2.38
C ILE A 122 -11.46 11.11 -3.53
N LYS A 123 -12.50 11.29 -4.34
CA LYS A 123 -12.57 12.36 -5.34
C LYS A 123 -13.47 13.47 -4.83
N ALA A 124 -12.89 14.64 -4.59
CA ALA A 124 -13.65 15.83 -4.23
C ALA A 124 -14.20 16.52 -5.48
N SER A 125 -15.41 17.03 -5.35
CA SER A 125 -16.10 17.95 -6.27
C SER A 125 -16.60 19.13 -5.42
N ASP A 126 -17.04 20.21 -6.07
CA ASP A 126 -17.60 21.37 -5.37
C ASP A 126 -18.88 21.02 -4.58
N GLU A 127 -19.62 19.99 -5.04
CA GLU A 127 -20.91 19.60 -4.45
C GLU A 127 -20.85 18.32 -3.59
N TYR A 128 -19.86 17.45 -3.80
CA TYR A 128 -19.83 16.12 -3.18
C TYR A 128 -18.44 15.51 -3.09
N LEU A 129 -18.28 14.57 -2.17
CA LEU A 129 -17.13 13.67 -2.11
C LEU A 129 -17.54 12.29 -2.63
N LYS A 130 -16.82 11.75 -3.61
CA LYS A 130 -17.02 10.38 -4.09
C LYS A 130 -15.97 9.46 -3.47
N ILE A 131 -16.40 8.37 -2.84
CA ILE A 131 -15.55 7.37 -2.21
C ILE A 131 -15.97 6.00 -2.77
N GLY A 132 -15.19 5.47 -3.72
CA GLY A 132 -15.57 4.24 -4.42
C GLY A 132 -16.93 4.37 -5.13
N ASP A 133 -17.89 3.55 -4.71
CA ASP A 133 -19.28 3.53 -5.16
C ASP A 133 -20.21 4.49 -4.38
N ARG A 134 -19.73 5.08 -3.28
CA ARG A 134 -20.51 5.98 -2.42
C ARG A 134 -20.30 7.44 -2.79
N VAL A 135 -21.34 8.24 -2.60
CA VAL A 135 -21.32 9.71 -2.76
C VAL A 135 -21.79 10.34 -1.45
N ILE A 136 -20.97 11.23 -0.89
CA ILE A 136 -21.25 11.99 0.32
C ILE A 136 -21.55 13.43 -0.09
N ARG A 137 -22.71 13.95 0.32
CA ARG A 137 -23.14 15.33 0.13
C ARG A 137 -23.48 15.95 1.48
N SER A 138 -23.03 17.18 1.69
CA SER A 138 -23.43 17.97 2.85
C SER A 138 -24.57 18.88 2.43
N TYR A 139 -25.75 18.70 3.03
CA TYR A 139 -26.87 19.61 2.85
C TYR A 139 -27.03 20.42 4.14
N PRO A 140 -26.93 21.76 4.10
CA PRO A 140 -27.24 22.57 5.27
C PRO A 140 -28.72 22.40 5.62
N LEU A 141 -29.00 21.92 6.84
CA LEU A 141 -30.37 21.73 7.34
C LEU A 141 -30.99 23.01 7.90
N VAL A 142 -30.19 24.06 8.06
CA VAL A 142 -30.62 25.35 8.58
C VAL A 142 -30.35 26.36 7.48
N ASP A 143 -31.42 26.95 6.98
CA ASP A 143 -31.35 28.13 6.14
C ASP A 143 -30.92 29.30 7.03
N ILE A 144 -29.73 29.84 6.79
CA ILE A 144 -29.19 30.98 7.53
C ILE A 144 -29.84 32.30 7.07
N ASP A 145 -30.55 32.29 5.95
CA ASP A 145 -31.27 33.45 5.42
C ASP A 145 -32.72 33.51 5.96
N GLU A 146 -33.31 32.38 6.36
CA GLU A 146 -34.58 32.33 7.11
C GLU A 146 -34.35 32.07 8.61
N ILE A 147 -34.26 33.15 9.40
CA ILE A 147 -34.40 33.09 10.86
C ILE A 147 -35.88 32.91 11.22
N ASN A 148 -36.48 31.78 10.87
CA ASN A 148 -37.75 31.36 11.43
C ASN A 148 -37.48 30.51 12.68
N LEU A 149 -37.11 31.18 13.78
CA LEU A 149 -37.10 30.56 15.09
C LEU A 149 -38.52 30.03 15.37
N PRO A 150 -38.70 28.72 15.63
CA PRO A 150 -40.01 28.21 16.02
C PRO A 150 -40.43 28.92 17.31
N SER A 151 -41.59 29.58 17.29
CA SER A 151 -42.11 30.31 18.46
C SER A 151 -42.36 29.39 19.66
N GLN A 152 -42.50 28.08 19.44
CA GLN A 152 -42.58 27.07 20.48
C GLN A 152 -41.88 25.77 20.05
N VAL A 153 -40.99 25.28 20.91
CA VAL A 153 -40.44 23.92 20.85
C VAL A 153 -41.22 23.09 21.87
N LYS A 154 -41.97 22.08 21.43
CA LYS A 154 -42.60 21.08 22.32
C LYS A 154 -41.83 19.76 22.24
N PRO A 155 -41.58 19.06 23.36
CA PRO A 155 -40.98 17.74 23.33
C PRO A 155 -41.88 16.78 22.55
N TYR A 156 -41.26 16.03 21.64
CA TYR A 156 -41.94 14.99 20.87
C TYR A 156 -42.52 13.94 21.82
N THR A 157 -43.85 13.84 21.87
CA THR A 157 -44.56 12.77 22.57
C THR A 157 -45.35 12.00 21.51
N GLN A 158 -44.98 10.75 21.26
CA GLN A 158 -45.78 9.81 20.46
C GLN A 158 -47.06 9.48 21.21
N MET A 159 -48.21 9.65 20.53
CA MET A 159 -49.38 8.78 20.71
C MET A 159 -49.56 7.98 19.44
#